data_AF-A0A378G0F5-F1
#
_entry.id   AF-A0A378G0F5-F1
#
_cell.length_a   1.000
_cell.length_b   1.000
_cell.length_c   1.000
_cell.angle_alpha   90.00
_cell.angle_beta   90.00
_cell.angle_gamma   90.00
#
_symmetry.space_group_name_H-M   'P 1'
#
loop_
_entity.id
_entity.type
_entity.pdbx_description
1 polymer ?
#
loop_
_entity_poly.entity_id
_entity_poly.type
_entity_poly.pdbx_seq_one_letter_code
_entity_poly.pdbx_strand_id
1 'polypeptide(L)'
;MTITLQAVNEIIASLESAGELSIREQKFLKLAKAFKQLAAENLTMNRLLTDISDNHVEYFSEGEGYMFAGVPLDYVSEINMYVSRDVNAENPFPATDRIVAGIKADGVDEFVEKCREKSKQAISSDIRDNWWLAGEHADDFAKQLREGADK
;
A
#
# COMPACT_ATOMS: atom_id res chain seq x y z
N MET A 1 -3.64 -10.89 22.40
CA MET A 1 -4.38 -9.64 22.75
C MET A 1 -4.89 -9.05 21.45
N THR A 2 -6.19 -8.79 21.33
CA THR A 2 -6.80 -8.21 20.12
C THR A 2 -7.24 -6.79 20.44
N ILE A 3 -6.81 -5.81 19.65
CA ILE A 3 -7.19 -4.41 19.80
C ILE A 3 -8.33 -4.08 18.84
N THR A 4 -9.30 -3.26 19.27
CA THR A 4 -10.45 -2.85 18.45
C THR A 4 -10.14 -1.58 17.65
N LEU A 5 -10.87 -1.34 16.55
CA LEU A 5 -10.77 -0.08 15.79
C LEU A 5 -11.10 1.14 16.66
N GLN A 6 -12.05 0.99 17.58
CA GLN A 6 -12.38 2.03 18.56
C GLN A 6 -11.18 2.39 19.43
N ALA A 7 -10.48 1.38 19.97
CA ALA A 7 -9.28 1.61 20.78
C ALA A 7 -8.17 2.28 19.96
N VAL A 8 -8.01 1.94 18.67
CA VAL A 8 -7.05 2.63 17.80
C VAL A 8 -7.42 4.10 17.58
N ASN A 9 -8.71 4.42 17.39
CA ASN A 9 -9.17 5.81 17.27
C ASN A 9 -8.89 6.63 18.53
N GLU A 10 -9.12 6.04 19.71
CA GLU A 10 -8.83 6.68 21.00
C GLU A 10 -7.34 6.94 21.20
N ILE A 11 -6.47 6.00 20.80
CA ILE A 11 -5.01 6.19 20.82
C ILE A 11 -4.60 7.33 19.90
N ILE A 12 -5.12 7.39 18.67
CA ILE A 12 -4.83 8.48 17.72
C ILE A 12 -5.22 9.82 18.34
N ALA A 13 -6.45 9.94 18.84
CA ALA A 13 -6.95 11.19 19.42
C ALA A 13 -6.12 11.63 20.64
N SER A 14 -5.76 10.69 21.52
CA SER A 14 -4.91 10.96 22.68
C SER A 14 -3.54 11.51 22.25
N LEU A 15 -2.87 10.84 21.31
CA LEU A 15 -1.56 11.24 20.82
C LEU A 15 -1.60 12.56 20.02
N GLU A 16 -2.66 12.85 19.27
CA GLU A 16 -2.81 14.13 18.56
C GLU A 16 -3.06 15.31 19.50
N SER A 17 -3.66 15.05 20.66
CA SER A 17 -3.88 16.07 21.70
C SER A 17 -2.67 16.30 22.62
N ALA A 18 -1.69 15.39 22.58
CA ALA A 18 -0.47 15.50 23.36
C ALA A 18 0.48 16.48 22.66
N GLY A 19 0.83 17.59 23.35
CA GLY A 19 1.62 18.68 22.78
C GLY A 19 2.93 18.24 22.10
N GLU A 20 3.94 17.87 22.88
CA GLU A 20 5.19 17.31 22.35
C GLU A 20 5.22 15.78 22.50
N LEU A 21 5.23 15.09 21.37
CA LEU A 21 5.34 13.64 21.30
C LEU A 21 6.81 13.20 21.28
N SER A 22 7.14 12.18 22.07
CA SER A 22 8.42 11.49 21.95
C SER A 22 8.55 10.81 20.57
N ILE A 23 9.79 10.51 20.16
CA ILE A 23 10.07 9.78 18.90
C ILE A 23 9.27 8.46 18.82
N ARG A 24 9.10 7.78 19.96
CA ARG A 24 8.34 6.53 20.04
C ARG A 24 6.86 6.76 19.81
N GLU A 25 6.28 7.77 20.45
CA GLU A 25 4.86 8.12 20.30
C GLU A 25 4.55 8.61 18.89
N GLN A 26 5.45 9.37 18.26
CA GLN A 26 5.33 9.74 16.85
C GLN A 26 5.27 8.52 15.93
N LYS A 27 6.13 7.52 16.17
CA LYS A 27 6.10 6.25 15.42
C LYS A 27 4.78 5.49 15.63
N PHE A 28 4.28 5.44 16.87
CA PHE A 28 3.01 4.79 17.17
C PHE A 28 1.82 5.52 16.55
N LEU A 29 1.80 6.86 16.56
CA LEU A 29 0.76 7.64 15.91
C LEU A 29 0.74 7.37 14.39
N LYS A 30 1.91 7.38 13.73
CA LYS A 30 2.01 7.04 12.30
C LYS A 30 1.48 5.63 12.01
N LEU A 31 1.86 4.64 12.82
CA LEU A 31 1.39 3.27 12.67
C LEU A 31 -0.12 3.14 12.90
N ALA A 32 -0.66 3.78 13.93
CA ALA A 32 -2.09 3.76 14.23
C ALA A 32 -2.92 4.37 13.09
N LYS A 33 -2.45 5.49 12.50
CA LYS A 33 -3.08 6.11 11.33
C LYS A 33 -3.04 5.18 10.11
N ALA A 34 -1.89 4.56 9.83
CA ALA A 34 -1.77 3.60 8.74
C ALA A 34 -2.72 2.40 8.92
N PHE A 35 -2.82 1.87 10.14
CA PHE A 35 -3.75 0.79 10.47
C PHE A 35 -5.20 1.20 10.24
N LYS A 36 -5.62 2.39 10.71
CA LYS A 36 -6.97 2.90 10.52
C LYS A 36 -7.32 3.02 9.03
N GLN A 37 -6.40 3.53 8.24
CA GLN A 37 -6.59 3.69 6.80
C GLN A 37 -6.69 2.33 6.09
N LEU A 38 -5.82 1.36 6.43
CA LEU A 38 -5.90 0.01 5.88
C LEU A 38 -7.21 -0.69 6.26
N ALA A 39 -7.71 -0.48 7.48
CA ALA A 39 -9.00 -1.01 7.89
C ALA A 39 -10.16 -0.40 7.10
N ALA A 40 -10.11 0.89 6.78
CA ALA A 40 -11.10 1.55 5.91
C ALA A 40 -11.07 0.97 4.49
N GLU A 41 -9.89 0.76 3.92
CA GLU A 41 -9.72 0.14 2.61
C GLU A 41 -10.23 -1.30 2.56
N ASN A 42 -9.97 -2.09 3.60
CA ASN A 42 -10.53 -3.44 3.71
C ASN A 42 -12.07 -3.42 3.81
N LEU A 43 -12.67 -2.43 4.47
CA LEU A 43 -14.13 -2.28 4.49
C LEU A 43 -14.67 -1.95 3.10
N THR A 44 -14.00 -1.06 2.36
CA THR A 44 -14.34 -0.76 0.96
C THR A 44 -14.28 -2.02 0.10
N MET A 45 -13.21 -2.82 0.21
CA MET A 45 -13.10 -4.08 -0.52
C MET A 45 -14.24 -5.06 -0.17
N ASN A 46 -14.54 -5.22 1.12
CA ASN A 46 -15.65 -6.07 1.54
C ASN A 46 -16.99 -5.61 0.98
N ARG A 47 -17.26 -4.29 0.97
CA ARG A 47 -18.49 -3.76 0.35
C ARG A 47 -18.57 -4.16 -1.12
N LEU A 48 -17.50 -3.94 -1.89
CA LEU A 48 -17.46 -4.26 -3.31
C LEU A 48 -17.70 -5.75 -3.58
N LEU A 49 -17.12 -6.63 -2.75
CA LEU A 49 -17.32 -8.07 -2.84
C LEU A 49 -18.74 -8.48 -2.45
N THR A 50 -19.31 -7.86 -1.41
CA THR A 50 -20.70 -8.08 -0.99
C THR A 50 -21.67 -7.63 -2.09
N ASP A 51 -21.45 -6.48 -2.72
CA ASP A 51 -22.30 -5.99 -3.80
C ASP A 51 -22.33 -6.97 -4.99
N ILE A 52 -21.19 -7.57 -5.35
CA ILE A 52 -21.13 -8.65 -6.34
C ILE A 52 -21.88 -9.90 -5.86
N SER A 53 -21.64 -10.31 -4.61
CA SER A 53 -22.23 -11.52 -4.04
C SER A 53 -23.75 -11.43 -3.93
N ASP A 54 -24.29 -10.27 -3.57
CA ASP A 54 -25.73 -10.08 -3.36
C ASP A 54 -26.50 -9.95 -4.68
N ASN A 55 -25.81 -9.63 -5.78
CA ASN A 55 -26.42 -9.36 -7.09
C ASN A 55 -26.04 -10.37 -8.18
N HIS A 56 -25.33 -11.45 -7.85
CA HIS A 56 -25.13 -12.53 -8.80
C HIS A 56 -26.45 -13.22 -9.14
N VAL A 57 -26.57 -13.66 -10.38
CA VAL A 57 -27.72 -14.37 -10.92
C VAL A 57 -27.24 -15.73 -11.38
N GLU A 58 -27.87 -16.78 -10.87
CA GLU A 58 -27.60 -18.14 -11.30
C GLU A 58 -28.57 -18.57 -12.40
N TYR A 59 -28.06 -19.19 -13.46
CA TYR A 59 -28.88 -19.75 -14.53
C TYR A 59 -28.29 -21.06 -15.06
N PHE A 60 -29.17 -21.99 -15.43
CA PHE A 60 -28.77 -23.26 -16.03
C PHE A 60 -28.68 -23.12 -17.55
N SER A 61 -27.55 -23.51 -18.13
CA SER A 61 -27.41 -23.59 -19.59
C SER A 61 -27.69 -25.02 -20.05
N GLU A 62 -28.83 -25.24 -20.71
CA GLU A 62 -29.18 -26.55 -21.26
C GLU A 62 -28.17 -27.03 -22.32
N GLY A 63 -27.55 -26.11 -23.06
CA GLY A 63 -26.56 -26.44 -24.09
C GLY A 63 -25.23 -26.95 -23.54
N GLU A 64 -24.87 -26.54 -22.31
CA GLU A 64 -23.60 -26.90 -21.70
C GLU A 64 -23.75 -27.86 -20.50
N GLY A 65 -24.96 -27.99 -19.94
CA GLY A 65 -25.30 -28.98 -18.91
C GLY A 65 -24.83 -28.62 -17.51
N TYR A 66 -24.47 -27.36 -17.25
CA TYR A 66 -24.06 -26.87 -15.94
C TYR A 66 -24.64 -25.49 -15.61
N MET A 67 -24.61 -25.17 -14.31
CA MET A 67 -25.01 -23.88 -13.75
C MET A 67 -23.95 -22.82 -14.01
N PHE A 68 -24.37 -21.64 -14.42
CA PHE A 68 -23.57 -20.44 -14.52
C PHE A 68 -24.00 -19.42 -13.47
N ALA A 69 -23.05 -18.63 -13.00
CA ALA A 69 -23.31 -17.40 -12.25
C ALA A 69 -22.90 -16.21 -13.13
N GLY A 70 -23.84 -15.33 -13.42
CA GLY A 70 -23.61 -14.04 -14.05
C GLY A 70 -23.72 -12.92 -13.03
N VAL A 71 -22.96 -11.85 -13.20
CA VAL A 71 -23.11 -10.64 -12.37
C VAL A 71 -23.39 -9.48 -13.33
N PRO A 72 -24.45 -8.69 -13.11
CA PRO A 72 -24.71 -7.51 -13.93
C PRO A 72 -23.50 -6.58 -13.92
N LEU A 73 -23.16 -6.01 -15.08
CA LEU A 73 -21.96 -5.20 -15.24
C LEU A 73 -21.90 -4.01 -14.28
N ASP A 74 -23.03 -3.43 -13.89
CA ASP A 74 -23.10 -2.30 -12.95
C ASP A 74 -22.53 -2.64 -11.55
N TYR A 75 -22.61 -3.89 -11.12
CA TYR A 75 -22.06 -4.34 -9.83
C TYR A 75 -20.59 -4.73 -9.92
N VAL A 76 -20.11 -5.04 -11.13
CA VAL A 76 -18.69 -5.30 -11.39
C VAL A 76 -17.97 -4.05 -11.85
N SER A 77 -18.69 -3.02 -12.33
CA SER A 77 -18.11 -1.85 -12.98
C SER A 77 -17.20 -1.09 -12.05
N GLU A 78 -17.57 -0.96 -10.77
CA GLU A 78 -16.73 -0.29 -9.78
C GLU A 78 -15.39 -1.02 -9.60
N ILE A 79 -15.41 -2.35 -9.40
CA ILE A 79 -14.18 -3.17 -9.33
C ILE A 79 -13.41 -3.14 -10.65
N ASN A 80 -14.10 -3.28 -11.78
CA ASN A 80 -13.47 -3.31 -13.11
C ASN A 80 -12.84 -1.96 -13.46
N MET A 81 -13.42 -0.83 -13.06
CA MET A 81 -12.83 0.49 -13.22
C MET A 81 -11.42 0.52 -12.60
N TYR A 82 -11.26 -0.10 -11.43
CA TYR A 82 -9.99 -0.16 -10.70
C TYR A 82 -9.05 -1.26 -11.23
N VAL A 83 -9.54 -2.49 -11.40
CA VAL A 83 -8.73 -3.67 -11.76
C VAL A 83 -8.32 -3.67 -13.24
N SER A 84 -9.20 -3.20 -14.13
CA SER A 84 -8.91 -3.11 -15.57
C SER A 84 -8.15 -1.84 -15.96
N ARG A 85 -7.81 -0.96 -14.98
CA ARG A 85 -7.10 0.32 -15.19
C ARG A 85 -7.69 1.14 -16.34
N ASP A 86 -9.01 1.33 -16.31
CA ASP A 86 -9.56 2.40 -17.14
C ASP A 86 -8.98 3.72 -16.61
N VAL A 87 -8.34 4.50 -17.49
CA VAL A 87 -7.26 5.46 -17.13
C VAL A 87 -7.73 6.65 -16.28
N ASN A 88 -9.04 6.73 -16.00
CA ASN A 88 -9.71 7.83 -15.31
C ASN A 88 -10.39 7.41 -13.99
N ALA A 89 -10.20 6.17 -13.54
CA ALA A 89 -10.74 5.66 -12.29
C ALA A 89 -9.97 6.20 -11.07
N GLU A 90 -10.64 6.72 -10.05
CA GLU A 90 -9.99 7.09 -8.79
C GLU A 90 -9.63 5.83 -7.99
N ASN A 91 -8.37 5.64 -7.58
CA ASN A 91 -7.99 4.44 -6.81
C ASN A 91 -8.62 4.45 -5.40
N PRO A 92 -9.43 3.46 -5.01
CA PRO A 92 -10.05 3.41 -3.68
C PRO A 92 -9.10 2.88 -2.59
N PHE A 93 -7.89 2.43 -2.94
CA PHE A 93 -6.90 1.83 -2.04
C PHE A 93 -5.55 2.57 -1.99
N PRO A 94 -5.53 3.91 -1.83
CA PRO A 94 -4.30 4.71 -1.90
C PRO A 94 -3.28 4.40 -0.80
N ALA A 95 -3.71 3.94 0.38
CA ALA A 95 -2.80 3.56 1.45
C ALA A 95 -2.16 2.21 1.22
N THR A 96 -2.88 1.27 0.60
CA THR A 96 -2.28 0.02 0.11
C THR A 96 -1.18 0.33 -0.91
N ASP A 97 -1.42 1.24 -1.85
CA ASP A 97 -0.38 1.70 -2.79
C ASP A 97 0.81 2.35 -2.08
N ARG A 98 0.56 3.20 -1.08
CA ARG A 98 1.63 3.79 -0.26
C ARG A 98 2.44 2.75 0.50
N ILE A 99 1.80 1.70 1.02
CA ILE A 99 2.50 0.58 1.68
C ILE A 99 3.38 -0.15 0.67
N VAL A 100 2.88 -0.45 -0.52
CA VAL A 100 3.66 -1.11 -1.58
C VAL A 100 4.85 -0.24 -2.01
N ALA A 101 4.65 1.07 -2.17
CA ALA A 101 5.71 2.01 -2.49
C ALA A 101 6.76 2.10 -1.38
N GLY A 102 6.32 2.10 -0.11
CA GLY A 102 7.20 2.02 1.06
C GLY A 102 8.05 0.75 1.06
N ILE A 103 7.44 -0.42 0.83
CA ILE A 103 8.17 -1.70 0.75
C ILE A 103 9.19 -1.68 -0.40
N LYS A 104 8.83 -1.12 -1.55
CA LYS A 104 9.77 -0.95 -2.68
C LYS A 104 10.94 -0.05 -2.27
N ALA A 105 10.66 1.06 -1.59
CA ALA A 105 11.70 1.98 -1.11
C ALA A 105 12.60 1.33 -0.06
N ASP A 106 12.05 0.55 0.86
CA ASP A 106 12.83 -0.18 1.87
C ASP A 106 13.79 -1.19 1.22
N GLY A 107 13.36 -1.88 0.16
CA GLY A 107 14.24 -2.73 -0.64
C GLY A 107 15.36 -1.96 -1.37
N VAL A 108 15.08 -0.72 -1.79
CA VAL A 108 16.11 0.16 -2.37
C VAL A 108 17.08 0.63 -1.28
N ASP A 109 16.62 0.94 -0.06
CA ASP A 109 17.48 1.30 1.06
C ASP A 109 18.47 0.17 1.41
N GLU A 110 18.03 -1.10 1.37
CA GLU A 110 18.94 -2.25 1.53
C GLU A 110 20.03 -2.27 0.45
N PHE A 111 19.68 -1.92 -0.80
CA PHE A 111 20.65 -1.80 -1.89
C PHE A 111 21.62 -0.62 -1.68
N VAL A 112 21.14 0.51 -1.14
CA VAL A 112 21.99 1.66 -0.76
C VAL A 112 23.06 1.22 0.25
N GLU A 113 22.67 0.48 1.29
CA GLU A 113 23.62 -0.05 2.27
C GLU A 113 24.61 -1.02 1.62
N LYS A 114 24.15 -1.83 0.66
CA LYS A 114 25.05 -2.70 -0.10
C LYS A 114 26.07 -1.93 -0.91
N CYS A 115 25.66 -0.85 -1.58
CA CYS A 115 26.55 0.06 -2.30
C CYS A 115 27.59 0.68 -1.36
N ARG A 116 27.17 1.16 -0.19
CA ARG A 116 28.07 1.74 0.82
C ARG A 116 29.08 0.71 1.34
N GLU A 117 28.66 -0.53 1.57
CA GLU A 117 29.54 -1.64 1.94
C GLU A 117 30.60 -1.90 0.85
N LYS A 118 30.17 -1.98 -0.41
CA LYS A 118 31.06 -2.24 -1.55
C LYS A 118 32.03 -1.10 -1.83
N SER A 119 31.60 0.15 -1.67
CA SER A 119 32.45 1.32 -1.75
C SER A 119 33.59 1.24 -0.72
N LYS A 120 33.26 0.94 0.55
CA LYS A 120 34.27 0.80 1.63
C LYS A 120 35.28 -0.31 1.37
N GLN A 121 34.88 -1.40 0.71
CA GLN A 121 35.74 -2.54 0.39
C GLN A 121 36.61 -2.31 -0.87
N ALA A 122 36.37 -1.25 -1.63
CA ALA A 122 37.02 -1.03 -2.91
C ALA A 122 38.48 -0.56 -2.78
N ILE A 123 39.36 -1.28 -3.46
CA ILE A 123 40.81 -1.01 -3.50
C ILE A 123 41.12 0.18 -4.42
N SER A 124 40.46 0.25 -5.59
CA SER A 124 40.58 1.38 -6.52
C SER A 124 39.65 2.53 -6.12
N SER A 125 40.14 3.77 -6.22
CA SER A 125 39.33 4.99 -6.04
C SER A 125 38.15 5.03 -6.99
N ASP A 126 38.35 4.68 -8.26
CA ASP A 126 37.29 4.76 -9.27
C ASP A 126 36.15 3.78 -8.95
N ILE A 127 36.49 2.59 -8.45
CA ILE A 127 35.50 1.59 -8.02
C ILE A 127 34.77 2.06 -6.76
N ARG A 128 35.50 2.67 -5.81
CA ARG A 128 34.92 3.22 -4.58
C ARG A 128 33.89 4.30 -4.88
N ASP A 129 34.27 5.25 -5.74
CA ASP A 129 33.45 6.40 -6.08
C ASP A 129 32.23 5.99 -6.90
N ASN A 130 32.37 5.03 -7.81
CA ASN A 130 31.24 4.47 -8.55
C ASN A 130 30.20 3.79 -7.63
N TRP A 131 30.64 2.96 -6.68
CA TRP A 131 29.71 2.35 -5.71
C TRP A 131 29.06 3.39 -4.81
N TRP A 132 29.80 4.42 -4.41
CA TRP A 132 29.25 5.52 -3.62
C TRP A 132 28.15 6.26 -4.36
N LEU A 133 28.43 6.71 -5.59
CA LEU A 133 27.46 7.41 -6.44
C LEU A 133 26.21 6.58 -6.75
N ALA A 134 26.38 5.28 -7.00
CA ALA A 134 25.24 4.37 -7.18
C ALA A 134 24.34 4.30 -5.94
N GLY A 135 24.92 4.34 -4.75
CA GLY A 135 24.18 4.41 -3.49
C GLY A 135 23.41 5.73 -3.33
N GLU A 136 24.02 6.86 -3.68
CA GLU A 136 23.35 8.17 -3.60
C GLU A 136 22.16 8.26 -4.56
N HIS A 137 22.31 7.80 -5.80
CA HIS A 137 21.19 7.76 -6.75
C HIS A 137 20.06 6.82 -6.31
N ALA A 138 20.40 5.69 -5.69
CA ALA A 138 19.42 4.77 -5.14
C ALA A 138 18.68 5.39 -3.93
N ASP A 139 19.36 6.12 -3.06
CA ASP A 139 18.75 6.82 -1.91
C ASP A 139 17.72 7.86 -2.38
N ASP A 140 18.05 8.63 -3.40
CA ASP A 140 17.11 9.58 -4.00
C ASP A 140 15.92 8.89 -4.67
N PHE A 141 16.14 7.75 -5.33
CA PHE A 141 15.06 6.95 -5.90
C PHE A 141 14.13 6.39 -4.82
N ALA A 142 14.65 5.94 -3.68
CA ALA A 142 13.85 5.49 -2.55
C ALA A 142 12.97 6.60 -1.97
N LYS A 143 13.47 7.84 -1.89
CA LYS A 143 12.67 9.01 -1.49
C LYS A 143 11.54 9.29 -2.48
N GLN A 144 11.83 9.26 -3.79
CA GLN A 144 10.82 9.46 -4.84
C GLN A 144 9.71 8.41 -4.79
N LEU A 145 10.03 7.15 -4.50
CA LEU A 145 9.03 6.10 -4.32
C LEU A 145 8.06 6.43 -3.16
N ARG A 146 8.58 6.98 -2.05
CA ARG A 146 7.77 7.35 -0.88
C ARG A 146 6.90 8.58 -1.14
N GLU A 147 7.44 9.60 -1.80
CA GLU A 147 6.74 10.87 -2.10
C GLU A 147 5.75 10.75 -3.26
N GLY A 148 6.04 9.91 -4.26
CA GLY A 148 5.17 9.68 -5.41
C GLY A 148 3.89 8.93 -5.08
N ALA A 149 3.81 8.27 -3.92
CA ALA A 149 2.64 7.54 -3.47
C ALA A 149 1.50 8.44 -2.92
N ASP A 150 1.74 9.75 -2.81
CA ASP A 150 0.74 10.74 -2.38
C ASP A 150 0.09 11.48 -3.56
N LYS A 151 0.42 11.12 -4.80
CA LYS A 151 -0.13 11.71 -6.05
C LYS A 151 -1.04 10.72 -6.75
#